data_AF-D8SBF2-F1
#
_entry.id   AF-D8SBF2-F1
#
_cell.length_a   1.000
_cell.length_b   1.000
_cell.length_c   1.000
_cell.angle_alpha   90.00
_cell.angle_beta   90.00
_cell.angle_gamma   90.00
#
_symmetry.space_group_name_H-M   'P 1'
#
loop_
_entity.id
_entity.type
_entity.pdbx_description
1 polymer ?
#
loop_
_entity_poly.entity_id
_entity_poly.type
_entity_poly.pdbx_seq_one_letter_code
_entity_poly.pdbx_strand_id
1 'polypeptide(L)'
;KRAILACLVSSVYSLQHDRSKNYTGTPQALAPPWWTSFNYELLDVILGNDKLRINGAVFVWNYKNHWKPARAPMVVLALRGTDSLTSDYIVDFKIANQELYKTGRFTAAYNALRNAVAWHGKDNVCITGHSLGAAVALSAARMMASHGQFVEAHLFNPPFSSSTAPYKSLFGAETYSNLQEVYTVAKAGFVNLLVDAAKRRESEAEFAALGSWYPDMYVHPSDPVCSGFLEHFKNYQYMLQGKYARLAMPHESIRGVLCSSKAKPHHLIPSARLHVPADEGKAASARDAHSLTQWWSDGAVVQVQFVNLTGQEHLDHPLQIPFGGISYEAMV
;
A
#
# COMPACT_ATOMS: atom_id res chain seq x y z
N LYS A 1 -17.24 -4.46 1.46
CA LYS A 1 -16.17 -3.75 2.21
C LYS A 1 -15.24 -2.97 1.28
N ARG A 2 -14.49 -3.62 0.37
CA ARG A 2 -13.61 -2.98 -0.64
C ARG A 2 -14.20 -1.71 -1.27
N ALA A 3 -15.35 -1.83 -1.93
CA ALA A 3 -16.01 -0.71 -2.61
C ALA A 3 -16.32 0.46 -1.67
N ILE A 4 -16.87 0.18 -0.48
CA ILE A 4 -17.17 1.19 0.55
C ILE A 4 -15.90 1.95 0.96
N LEU A 5 -14.82 1.24 1.27
CA LEU A 5 -13.57 1.88 1.69
C LEU A 5 -12.93 2.71 0.57
N ALA A 6 -13.04 2.26 -0.68
CA ALA A 6 -12.61 3.04 -1.84
C ALA A 6 -13.49 4.30 -2.02
N CYS A 7 -14.81 4.20 -1.84
CA CYS A 7 -15.71 5.36 -1.82
C CYS A 7 -15.38 6.36 -0.71
N LEU A 8 -15.05 5.88 0.50
CA LEU A 8 -14.61 6.74 1.61
C LEU A 8 -13.27 7.43 1.31
N VAL A 9 -12.37 6.82 0.54
CA VAL A 9 -11.17 7.52 0.08
C VAL A 9 -11.51 8.57 -0.99
N SER A 10 -12.43 8.28 -1.91
CA SER A 10 -12.95 9.26 -2.87
C SER A 10 -13.58 10.48 -2.22
N SER A 11 -14.29 10.28 -1.11
CA SER A 11 -14.89 11.38 -0.38
C SER A 11 -13.85 12.41 0.08
N VAL A 12 -12.62 11.97 0.39
CA VAL A 12 -11.52 12.87 0.79
C VAL A 12 -11.05 13.74 -0.39
N TYR A 13 -11.04 13.18 -1.61
CA TYR A 13 -10.79 13.97 -2.82
C TYR A 13 -11.90 15.01 -3.02
N SER A 14 -13.17 14.61 -2.87
CA SER A 14 -14.31 15.54 -2.95
C SER A 14 -14.30 16.59 -1.84
N LEU A 15 -13.90 16.24 -0.60
CA LEU A 15 -13.75 17.19 0.50
C LEU A 15 -12.71 18.27 0.16
N GLN A 16 -11.58 17.87 -0.41
CA GLN A 16 -10.57 18.83 -0.87
C GLN A 16 -11.09 19.71 -2.02
N HIS A 17 -11.85 19.12 -2.95
CA HIS A 17 -12.47 19.86 -4.04
C HIS A 17 -13.46 20.91 -3.50
N ASP A 18 -14.43 20.48 -2.70
CA ASP A 18 -15.46 21.33 -2.09
C ASP A 18 -14.82 22.47 -1.29
N ARG A 19 -13.78 22.17 -0.51
CA ARG A 19 -13.03 23.20 0.23
C ARG A 19 -12.36 24.20 -0.70
N SER A 20 -11.75 23.76 -1.80
CA SER A 20 -11.08 24.66 -2.74
C SER A 20 -12.05 25.54 -3.53
N LYS A 21 -13.31 25.12 -3.66
CA LYS A 21 -14.39 25.86 -4.32
C LYS A 21 -15.31 26.62 -3.36
N ASN A 22 -15.05 26.57 -2.06
CA ASN A 22 -15.93 27.10 -1.00
C ASN A 22 -17.36 26.52 -1.04
N TYR A 23 -17.51 25.25 -1.42
CA TYR A 23 -18.78 24.51 -1.40
C TYR A 23 -19.06 23.78 -0.08
N THR A 24 -18.10 23.77 0.86
CA THR A 24 -18.29 23.10 2.16
C THR A 24 -19.55 23.60 2.86
N GLY A 25 -20.48 22.68 3.15
CA GLY A 25 -21.74 23.00 3.82
C GLY A 25 -22.83 23.62 2.93
N THR A 26 -22.58 23.74 1.63
CA THR A 26 -23.57 24.23 0.66
C THR A 26 -24.23 23.07 -0.10
N PRO A 27 -25.38 23.29 -0.75
CA PRO A 27 -26.00 22.29 -1.63
C PRO A 27 -25.14 21.85 -2.82
N GLN A 28 -24.06 22.58 -3.12
CA GLN A 28 -23.11 22.26 -4.18
C GLN A 28 -21.99 21.31 -3.73
N ALA A 29 -21.92 20.96 -2.43
CA ALA A 29 -20.93 20.03 -1.90
C ALA A 29 -21.08 18.63 -2.52
N LEU A 30 -20.00 18.11 -3.09
CA LEU A 30 -19.96 16.79 -3.72
C LEU A 30 -19.57 15.68 -2.75
N ALA A 31 -18.95 16.02 -1.61
CA ALA A 31 -18.38 15.04 -0.70
C ALA A 31 -19.42 14.22 0.11
N PRO A 32 -20.50 14.82 0.68
CA PRO A 32 -21.38 14.11 1.61
C PRO A 32 -21.97 12.77 1.16
N PRO A 33 -22.45 12.63 -0.10
CA PRO A 33 -23.03 11.37 -0.58
C PRO A 33 -22.09 10.16 -0.48
N TRP A 34 -20.77 10.38 -0.53
CA TRP A 34 -19.78 9.31 -0.52
C TRP A 34 -19.69 8.53 0.79
N TRP A 35 -20.12 9.10 1.92
CA TRP A 35 -20.13 8.42 3.22
C TRP A 35 -21.54 8.21 3.76
N THR A 36 -22.48 9.11 3.50
CA THR A 36 -23.87 8.98 3.99
C THR A 36 -24.59 7.78 3.37
N SER A 37 -24.30 7.47 2.10
CA SER A 37 -24.85 6.29 1.42
C SER A 37 -24.46 4.96 2.08
N PHE A 38 -23.40 4.95 2.89
CA PHE A 38 -22.91 3.77 3.60
C PHE A 38 -23.10 3.88 5.12
N ASN A 39 -23.94 4.82 5.57
CA ASN A 39 -24.25 5.03 6.98
C ASN A 39 -23.04 5.40 7.86
N TYR A 40 -22.10 6.15 7.30
CA TYR A 40 -21.05 6.81 8.07
C TYR A 40 -21.38 8.28 8.28
N GLU A 41 -20.73 8.89 9.26
CA GLU A 41 -20.68 10.33 9.50
C GLU A 41 -19.22 10.80 9.46
N LEU A 42 -18.98 12.01 8.98
CA LEU A 42 -17.66 12.65 9.02
C LEU A 42 -17.40 13.13 10.46
N LEU A 43 -16.41 12.54 11.12
CA LEU A 43 -16.01 12.90 12.48
C LEU A 43 -14.98 14.03 12.50
N ASP A 44 -13.94 13.92 11.66
CA ASP A 44 -12.86 14.89 11.61
C ASP A 44 -12.13 14.87 10.26
N VAL A 45 -11.34 15.90 9.97
CA VAL A 45 -10.49 16.01 8.78
C VAL A 45 -9.01 16.03 9.18
N ILE A 46 -8.20 15.25 8.47
CA ILE A 46 -6.76 15.18 8.68
C ILE A 46 -6.11 16.20 7.76
N LEU A 47 -5.64 17.32 8.32
CA LEU A 47 -5.03 18.41 7.56
C LEU A 47 -3.53 18.21 7.34
N GLY A 48 -2.99 18.80 6.27
CA GLY A 48 -1.56 19.01 6.09
C GLY A 48 -0.99 20.07 7.02
N ASN A 49 0.34 20.18 7.06
CA ASN A 49 1.03 21.19 7.87
C ASN A 49 0.64 22.62 7.51
N ASP A 50 0.32 22.87 6.24
CA ASP A 50 -0.16 24.17 5.77
C ASP A 50 -1.57 24.51 6.31
N LYS A 51 -2.29 23.53 6.87
CA LYS A 51 -3.72 23.60 7.25
C LYS A 51 -4.66 23.98 6.10
N LEU A 52 -4.15 24.07 4.88
CA LEU A 52 -4.89 24.43 3.67
C LEU A 52 -5.42 23.19 2.96
N ARG A 53 -4.67 22.09 3.02
CA ARG A 53 -5.03 20.85 2.35
C ARG A 53 -5.59 19.81 3.32
N ILE A 54 -6.73 19.24 2.95
CA ILE A 54 -7.28 18.03 3.56
C ILE A 54 -6.50 16.86 2.97
N ASN A 55 -5.77 16.11 3.79
CA ASN A 55 -5.01 14.93 3.37
C ASN A 55 -5.74 13.62 3.65
N GLY A 56 -6.71 13.66 4.58
CA GLY A 56 -7.51 12.52 5.01
C GLY A 56 -8.75 12.96 5.77
N ALA A 57 -9.56 11.99 6.16
CA ALA A 57 -10.74 12.18 6.98
C ALA A 57 -10.96 10.97 7.90
N VAL A 58 -11.63 11.20 9.01
CA VAL A 58 -12.06 10.18 9.97
C VAL A 58 -13.57 10.06 9.87
N PHE A 59 -14.05 8.85 9.58
CA PHE A 59 -15.47 8.52 9.51
C PHE A 59 -15.85 7.61 10.66
N VAL A 60 -17.02 7.82 11.24
CA VAL A 60 -17.59 6.97 12.27
C VAL A 60 -18.92 6.38 11.80
N TRP A 61 -19.16 5.12 12.12
CA TRP A 61 -20.43 4.46 11.83
C TRP A 61 -21.57 5.15 12.59
N ASN A 62 -22.65 5.49 11.88
CA ASN A 62 -23.81 6.09 12.50
C ASN A 62 -24.64 5.05 13.27
N TYR A 63 -24.55 5.10 14.60
CA TYR A 63 -25.27 4.23 15.54
C TYR A 63 -26.77 4.48 15.62
N LYS A 64 -27.29 5.56 15.01
CA LYS A 64 -28.74 5.79 14.90
C LYS A 64 -29.44 4.72 14.05
N ASN A 65 -28.69 4.02 13.21
CA ASN A 65 -29.17 2.84 12.50
C ASN A 65 -28.78 1.57 13.28
N HIS A 66 -29.80 0.84 13.74
CA HIS A 66 -29.68 -0.22 14.74
C HIS A 66 -28.86 -1.47 14.33
N TRP A 67 -28.42 -1.58 13.07
CA TRP A 67 -27.61 -2.71 12.60
C TRP A 67 -26.35 -2.25 11.86
N LYS A 68 -25.20 -2.30 12.54
CA LYS A 68 -23.89 -2.25 11.87
C LYS A 68 -23.57 -3.63 11.29
N PRO A 69 -23.29 -3.78 9.98
CA PRO A 69 -22.84 -5.05 9.43
C PRO A 69 -21.63 -5.57 10.24
N ALA A 70 -21.60 -6.86 10.55
CA ALA A 70 -20.56 -7.44 11.42
C ALA A 70 -19.14 -7.12 10.95
N ARG A 71 -18.94 -7.05 9.63
CA ARG A 71 -17.65 -6.75 9.00
C ARG A 71 -17.38 -5.25 8.80
N ALA A 72 -18.32 -4.34 9.05
CA ALA A 72 -18.07 -2.91 8.86
C ALA A 72 -17.24 -2.35 10.04
N PRO A 73 -16.11 -1.67 9.78
CA PRO A 73 -15.35 -0.99 10.84
C PRO A 73 -16.22 0.10 11.49
N MET A 74 -16.02 0.34 12.79
CA MET A 74 -16.71 1.43 13.49
C MET A 74 -16.12 2.77 13.10
N VAL A 75 -14.79 2.83 12.95
CA VAL A 75 -14.06 4.04 12.58
C VAL A 75 -13.19 3.75 11.36
N VAL A 76 -13.24 4.63 10.37
CA VAL A 76 -12.41 4.54 9.16
C VAL A 76 -11.59 5.82 9.02
N LEU A 77 -10.28 5.68 8.99
CA LEU A 77 -9.37 6.74 8.57
C LEU A 77 -9.10 6.58 7.09
N ALA A 78 -9.57 7.50 6.26
CA ALA A 78 -9.35 7.48 4.81
C ALA A 78 -8.35 8.55 4.39
N LEU A 79 -7.35 8.18 3.59
CA LEU A 79 -6.28 9.07 3.12
C LEU A 79 -6.28 9.14 1.59
N ARG A 80 -6.40 10.34 1.01
CA ARG A 80 -6.30 10.52 -0.44
C ARG A 80 -4.85 10.42 -0.93
N GLY A 81 -4.64 10.37 -2.24
CA GLY A 81 -3.34 10.54 -2.88
C GLY A 81 -2.94 12.01 -3.05
N THR A 82 -2.15 12.29 -4.10
CA THR A 82 -1.88 13.65 -4.61
C THR A 82 -2.80 13.92 -5.80
N ASP A 83 -3.26 15.15 -5.99
CA ASP A 83 -4.33 15.52 -6.94
C ASP A 83 -3.90 15.64 -8.41
N SER A 84 -2.72 15.17 -8.78
CA SER A 84 -2.18 15.43 -10.12
C SER A 84 -1.65 14.14 -10.75
N LEU A 85 -1.74 14.05 -12.09
CA LEU A 85 -1.52 12.85 -12.92
C LEU A 85 -0.67 13.24 -14.15
N THR A 86 0.57 13.65 -13.91
CA THR A 86 1.64 14.00 -14.86
C THR A 86 2.74 12.91 -14.86
N SER A 87 3.66 12.91 -15.82
CA SER A 87 4.73 11.90 -15.84
C SER A 87 5.65 11.92 -14.60
N ASP A 88 5.68 13.03 -13.87
CA ASP A 88 6.58 13.24 -12.73
C ASP A 88 6.15 12.49 -11.45
N TYR A 89 4.93 11.91 -11.40
CA TYR A 89 4.42 11.20 -10.21
C TYR A 89 5.30 10.04 -9.76
N ILE A 90 5.82 9.24 -10.69
CA ILE A 90 6.65 8.07 -10.32
C ILE A 90 7.96 8.54 -9.67
N VAL A 91 8.53 9.66 -10.15
CA VAL A 91 9.76 10.22 -9.60
C VAL A 91 9.49 10.88 -8.25
N ASP A 92 8.42 11.68 -8.14
CA ASP A 92 8.00 12.31 -6.90
C ASP A 92 7.67 11.27 -5.82
N PHE A 93 7.07 10.13 -6.19
CA PHE A 93 6.80 9.03 -5.26
C PHE A 93 8.04 8.27 -4.85
N LYS A 94 9.00 8.04 -5.76
CA LYS A 94 10.29 7.42 -5.40
C LYS A 94 11.03 8.23 -4.35
N ILE A 95 11.00 9.56 -4.49
CA ILE A 95 11.62 10.49 -3.53
C ILE A 95 10.80 10.54 -2.24
N ALA A 96 9.47 10.67 -2.34
CA ALA A 96 8.59 10.75 -1.17
C ALA A 96 8.57 9.47 -0.34
N ASN A 97 8.70 8.28 -0.94
CA ASN A 97 8.64 7.01 -0.21
C ASN A 97 9.86 6.81 0.71
N GLN A 98 11.03 7.36 0.36
CA GLN A 98 12.25 7.25 1.18
C GLN A 98 12.20 8.10 2.46
N GLU A 99 11.39 9.15 2.47
CA GLU A 99 11.27 10.07 3.61
C GLU A 99 9.83 10.25 4.09
N LEU A 100 8.91 9.36 3.70
CA LEU A 100 7.48 9.52 3.95
C LEU A 100 7.16 9.70 5.45
N TYR A 101 7.88 8.98 6.30
CA TYR A 101 7.75 9.03 7.76
C TYR A 101 8.14 10.39 8.37
N LYS A 102 8.92 11.22 7.66
CA LYS A 102 9.29 12.57 8.09
C LYS A 102 8.25 13.62 7.69
N THR A 103 7.28 13.26 6.85
CA THR A 103 6.31 14.22 6.33
C THR A 103 5.25 14.55 7.37
N GLY A 104 4.75 15.79 7.34
CA GLY A 104 3.60 16.20 8.14
C GLY A 104 2.35 15.37 7.87
N ARG A 105 2.21 14.87 6.64
CA ARG A 105 1.11 13.97 6.24
C ARG A 105 1.14 12.66 7.02
N PHE A 106 2.32 12.06 7.17
CA PHE A 106 2.50 10.87 8.00
C PHE A 106 2.21 11.16 9.47
N THR A 107 2.81 12.21 10.03
CA THR A 107 2.63 12.57 11.44
C THR A 107 1.14 12.79 11.79
N ALA A 108 0.41 13.52 10.95
CA ALA A 108 -1.02 13.76 11.15
C ALA A 108 -1.84 12.46 11.07
N ALA A 109 -1.60 11.62 10.07
CA ALA A 109 -2.30 10.36 9.90
C ALA A 109 -2.00 9.35 11.02
N TYR A 110 -0.73 9.22 11.42
CA TYR A 110 -0.32 8.34 12.50
C TYR A 110 -0.92 8.76 13.85
N ASN A 111 -0.92 10.06 14.15
CA ASN A 111 -1.54 10.58 15.37
C ASN A 111 -3.06 10.35 15.36
N ALA A 112 -3.74 10.60 14.23
CA ALA A 112 -5.16 10.32 14.10
C ALA A 112 -5.46 8.82 14.30
N LEU A 113 -4.65 7.94 13.70
CA LEU A 113 -4.81 6.49 13.83
C LEU A 113 -4.63 6.02 15.27
N ARG A 114 -3.54 6.45 15.91
CA ARG A 114 -3.24 6.13 17.31
C ARG A 114 -4.36 6.60 18.24
N ASN A 115 -4.87 7.81 18.02
CA ASN A 115 -5.97 8.35 18.81
C ASN A 115 -7.24 7.50 18.59
N ALA A 116 -7.62 7.22 17.35
CA ALA A 116 -8.79 6.39 17.05
C ALA A 116 -8.69 5.00 17.71
N VAL A 117 -7.52 4.36 17.67
CA VAL A 117 -7.29 3.07 18.34
C VAL A 117 -7.38 3.19 19.86
N ALA A 118 -6.87 4.27 20.45
CA ALA A 118 -6.99 4.50 21.88
C ALA A 118 -8.44 4.69 22.34
N TRP A 119 -9.27 5.36 21.54
CA TRP A 119 -10.67 5.66 21.86
C TRP A 119 -11.63 4.50 21.57
N HIS A 120 -11.41 3.77 20.48
CA HIS A 120 -12.36 2.77 19.96
C HIS A 120 -11.86 1.33 20.04
N GLY A 121 -10.58 1.10 20.33
CA GLY A 121 -9.93 -0.21 20.27
C GLY A 121 -9.54 -0.59 18.84
N LYS A 122 -8.43 -1.32 18.71
CA LYS A 122 -7.81 -1.66 17.41
C LYS A 122 -8.76 -2.43 16.47
N ASP A 123 -9.61 -3.30 17.01
CA ASP A 123 -10.49 -4.18 16.22
C ASP A 123 -11.71 -3.43 15.64
N ASN A 124 -11.93 -2.18 16.08
CA ASN A 124 -13.01 -1.32 15.61
C ASN A 124 -12.52 -0.26 14.60
N VAL A 125 -11.21 -0.13 14.40
CA VAL A 125 -10.59 0.90 13.57
C VAL A 125 -10.02 0.27 12.30
N CYS A 126 -10.29 0.92 11.17
CA CYS A 126 -9.71 0.61 9.88
C CYS A 126 -8.98 1.84 9.35
N ILE A 127 -7.81 1.66 8.75
CA ILE A 127 -7.14 2.69 7.95
C ILE A 127 -7.15 2.30 6.48
N THR A 128 -7.43 3.27 5.62
CA THR A 128 -7.50 3.08 4.18
C THR A 128 -6.88 4.24 3.44
N GLY A 129 -6.37 4.00 2.24
CA GLY A 129 -5.88 5.09 1.41
C GLY A 129 -5.64 4.68 -0.03
N HIS A 130 -5.44 5.68 -0.87
CA HIS A 130 -5.13 5.51 -2.29
C HIS A 130 -3.79 6.17 -2.65
N SER A 131 -2.98 5.51 -3.48
CA SER A 131 -1.72 6.07 -3.99
C SER A 131 -0.82 6.53 -2.84
N LEU A 132 -0.41 7.81 -2.78
CA LEU A 132 0.33 8.36 -1.64
C LEU A 132 -0.37 8.12 -0.28
N GLY A 133 -1.69 8.24 -0.23
CA GLY A 133 -2.47 7.98 0.97
C GLY A 133 -2.38 6.54 1.40
N ALA A 134 -2.31 5.60 0.46
CA ALA A 134 -2.08 4.19 0.74
C ALA A 134 -0.67 3.95 1.31
N ALA A 135 0.36 4.61 0.78
CA ALA A 135 1.71 4.50 1.35
C ALA A 135 1.79 5.07 2.77
N VAL A 136 1.11 6.19 3.05
CA VAL A 136 1.04 6.75 4.41
C VAL A 136 0.27 5.83 5.33
N ALA A 137 -0.87 5.29 4.88
CA ALA A 137 -1.67 4.33 5.64
C ALA A 137 -0.87 3.06 5.97
N LEU A 138 -0.16 2.50 4.98
CA LEU A 138 0.73 1.35 5.14
C LEU A 138 1.80 1.63 6.19
N SER A 139 2.50 2.77 6.07
CA SER A 139 3.57 3.15 6.99
C SER A 139 3.05 3.33 8.42
N ALA A 140 1.91 3.99 8.58
CA ALA A 140 1.30 4.23 9.90
C ALA A 140 0.80 2.93 10.54
N ALA A 141 0.12 2.07 9.76
CA ALA A 141 -0.37 0.79 10.25
C ALA A 141 0.78 -0.17 10.56
N ARG A 142 1.84 -0.19 9.74
CA ARG A 142 3.06 -0.97 10.00
C ARG A 142 3.74 -0.51 11.28
N MET A 143 3.80 0.81 11.54
CA MET A 143 4.33 1.36 12.79
C MET A 143 3.50 0.88 14.00
N MET A 144 2.18 0.81 13.89
CA MET A 144 1.37 0.22 14.97
C MET A 144 1.61 -1.28 15.12
N ALA A 145 1.73 -1.99 14.00
CA ALA A 145 1.96 -3.43 13.98
C ALA A 145 3.32 -3.82 14.57
N SER A 146 4.38 -3.03 14.37
CA SER A 146 5.69 -3.27 15.01
C SER A 146 5.64 -3.12 16.54
N HIS A 147 4.60 -2.50 17.09
CA HIS A 147 4.32 -2.41 18.52
C HIS A 147 3.22 -3.40 18.96
N GLY A 148 2.91 -4.42 18.16
CA GLY A 148 1.93 -5.46 18.46
C GLY A 148 0.46 -5.03 18.27
N GLN A 149 0.20 -3.84 17.72
CA GLN A 149 -1.15 -3.35 17.45
C GLN A 149 -1.51 -3.55 15.97
N PHE A 150 -2.05 -4.72 15.63
CA PHE A 150 -2.52 -5.02 14.29
C PHE A 150 -3.85 -4.35 14.00
N VAL A 151 -3.82 -3.30 13.19
CA VAL A 151 -5.01 -2.57 12.73
C VAL A 151 -5.39 -3.05 11.34
N GLU A 152 -6.71 -3.11 11.06
CA GLU A 152 -7.22 -3.42 9.71
C GLU A 152 -6.76 -2.32 8.74
N ALA A 153 -6.15 -2.71 7.61
CA ALA A 153 -5.61 -1.80 6.63
C ALA A 153 -6.01 -2.21 5.22
N HIS A 154 -6.55 -1.26 4.44
CA HIS A 154 -6.94 -1.43 3.04
C HIS A 154 -6.21 -0.42 2.16
N LEU A 155 -5.34 -0.89 1.28
CA LEU A 155 -4.32 -0.08 0.63
C LEU A 155 -4.53 -0.15 -0.88
N PHE A 156 -5.06 0.93 -1.47
CA PHE A 156 -5.36 0.99 -2.89
C PHE A 156 -4.20 1.58 -3.69
N ASN A 157 -3.61 0.78 -4.57
CA ASN A 157 -2.50 1.16 -5.45
C ASN A 157 -1.34 1.86 -4.72
N PRO A 158 -0.83 1.32 -3.58
CA PRO A 158 0.29 1.94 -2.88
C PRO A 158 1.56 1.93 -3.75
N PRO A 159 2.31 3.03 -3.81
CA PRO A 159 3.55 3.08 -4.58
C PRO A 159 4.61 2.11 -4.05
N PHE A 160 5.31 1.45 -4.97
CA PHE A 160 6.49 0.63 -4.66
C PHE A 160 7.66 0.99 -5.57
N SER A 161 8.79 1.37 -4.96
CA SER A 161 10.00 1.68 -5.71
C SER A 161 10.77 0.40 -6.01
N SER A 162 10.43 -0.29 -7.10
CA SER A 162 11.27 -1.38 -7.61
C SER A 162 12.51 -0.79 -8.31
N SER A 163 13.70 -1.04 -7.75
CA SER A 163 14.98 -0.61 -8.33
C SER A 163 15.30 -1.30 -9.66
N THR A 164 14.61 -2.39 -9.96
CA THR A 164 14.89 -3.25 -11.10
C THR A 164 13.86 -3.13 -12.23
N ALA A 165 12.70 -2.54 -11.97
CA ALA A 165 11.64 -2.32 -12.95
C ALA A 165 12.12 -1.69 -14.28
N PRO A 166 13.07 -0.73 -14.32
CA PRO A 166 13.59 -0.17 -15.58
C PRO A 166 14.30 -1.20 -16.48
N TYR A 167 14.82 -2.29 -15.93
CA TYR A 167 15.54 -3.32 -16.67
C TYR A 167 14.60 -4.40 -17.22
N LYS A 168 13.36 -4.46 -16.75
CA LYS A 168 12.38 -5.48 -17.14
C LYS A 168 12.06 -5.46 -18.63
N SER A 169 11.96 -4.27 -19.23
CA SER A 169 11.71 -4.12 -20.67
C SER A 169 12.94 -4.36 -21.54
N LEU A 170 14.13 -4.45 -20.93
CA LEU A 170 15.40 -4.64 -21.64
C LEU A 170 15.82 -6.11 -21.70
N PHE A 171 15.25 -6.97 -20.87
CA PHE A 171 15.66 -8.37 -20.72
C PHE A 171 14.47 -9.31 -20.82
N GLY A 172 14.68 -10.50 -21.39
CA GLY A 172 13.68 -11.57 -21.39
C GLY A 172 13.32 -12.02 -19.97
N ALA A 173 12.17 -12.69 -19.79
CA ALA A 173 11.65 -13.06 -18.47
C ALA A 173 12.64 -13.89 -17.63
N GLU A 174 13.33 -14.84 -18.26
CA GLU A 174 14.34 -15.70 -17.61
C GLU A 174 15.58 -14.89 -17.18
N THR A 175 16.14 -14.08 -18.08
CA THR A 175 17.26 -13.18 -17.79
C THR A 175 16.93 -12.19 -16.67
N TYR A 176 15.71 -11.66 -16.66
CA TYR A 176 15.24 -10.76 -15.61
C TYR A 176 15.16 -11.47 -14.25
N SER A 177 14.65 -12.70 -14.20
CA SER A 177 14.62 -13.51 -12.97
C SER A 177 16.02 -13.75 -12.42
N ASN A 178 16.99 -14.10 -13.28
CA ASN A 178 18.38 -14.30 -12.87
C ASN A 178 19.01 -13.01 -12.35
N LEU A 179 18.70 -11.86 -12.96
CA LEU A 179 19.16 -10.55 -12.48
C LEU A 179 18.60 -10.19 -11.10
N GLN A 180 17.35 -10.55 -10.79
CA GLN A 180 16.75 -10.35 -9.46
C GLN A 180 17.48 -11.15 -8.38
N GLU A 181 17.80 -12.40 -8.69
CA GLU A 181 18.51 -13.28 -7.77
C GLU A 181 19.92 -12.72 -7.47
N VAL A 182 20.66 -12.36 -8.52
CA VAL A 182 21.99 -11.73 -8.39
C VAL A 182 21.91 -10.42 -7.60
N TYR A 183 20.92 -9.56 -7.89
CA TYR A 183 20.72 -8.31 -7.15
C TYR A 183 20.46 -8.56 -5.67
N THR A 184 19.64 -9.57 -5.34
CA THR A 184 19.28 -9.90 -3.96
C THR A 184 20.47 -10.49 -3.19
N VAL A 185 21.25 -11.38 -3.83
CA VAL A 185 22.48 -11.91 -3.24
C VAL A 185 23.49 -10.79 -2.99
N ALA A 186 23.69 -9.89 -3.97
CA ALA A 186 24.56 -8.73 -3.80
C ALA A 186 24.09 -7.84 -2.64
N LYS A 187 22.79 -7.55 -2.56
CA LYS A 187 22.18 -6.79 -1.46
C LYS A 187 22.40 -7.47 -0.11
N ALA A 188 22.18 -8.78 -0.01
CA ALA A 188 22.44 -9.54 1.22
C ALA A 188 23.93 -9.47 1.63
N GLY A 189 24.85 -9.55 0.67
CA GLY A 189 26.29 -9.38 0.88
C GLY A 189 26.63 -8.00 1.46
N PHE A 190 26.08 -6.93 0.88
CA PHE A 190 26.25 -5.57 1.39
C PHE A 190 25.65 -5.38 2.78
N VAL A 191 24.46 -5.92 3.04
CA VAL A 191 23.84 -5.88 4.37
C VAL A 191 24.76 -6.56 5.39
N ASN A 192 25.28 -7.75 5.07
CA ASN A 192 26.14 -8.49 5.98
C ASN A 192 27.48 -7.79 6.25
N LEU A 193 28.03 -7.07 5.26
CA LEU A 193 29.31 -6.36 5.37
C LEU A 193 29.19 -5.01 6.09
N LEU A 194 28.11 -4.26 5.84
CA LEU A 194 28.01 -2.84 6.21
C LEU A 194 27.06 -2.56 7.37
N VAL A 195 26.11 -3.46 7.65
CA VAL A 195 25.15 -3.29 8.74
C VAL A 195 25.60 -4.08 9.97
N ASP A 196 25.75 -3.37 11.09
CA ASP A 196 26.08 -3.96 12.38
C ASP A 196 25.18 -5.15 12.74
N ALA A 197 25.78 -6.19 13.32
CA ALA A 197 25.09 -7.45 13.59
C ALA A 197 23.88 -7.29 14.53
N ALA A 198 23.94 -6.39 15.52
CA ALA A 198 22.81 -6.14 16.42
C ALA A 198 21.67 -5.44 15.67
N LYS A 199 22.00 -4.44 14.83
CA LYS A 199 21.00 -3.75 14.00
C LYS A 199 20.33 -4.67 12.97
N ARG A 200 21.09 -5.61 12.39
CA ARG A 200 20.54 -6.63 11.49
C ARG A 200 19.54 -7.53 12.21
N ARG A 201 19.91 -8.06 13.37
CA ARG A 201 19.01 -8.88 14.20
C ARG A 201 17.74 -8.13 14.61
N GLU A 202 17.86 -6.85 14.97
CA GLU A 202 16.69 -6.00 15.27
C GLU A 202 15.77 -5.89 14.05
N SER A 203 16.33 -5.62 12.87
CA SER A 203 15.56 -5.45 11.63
C SER A 203 14.88 -6.75 11.20
N GLU A 204 15.56 -7.88 11.33
CA GLU A 204 15.02 -9.22 11.07
C GLU A 204 13.89 -9.56 12.06
N ALA A 205 14.08 -9.28 13.35
CA ALA A 205 13.07 -9.54 14.38
C ALA A 205 11.83 -8.65 14.20
N GLU A 206 12.01 -7.36 13.89
CA GLU A 206 10.91 -6.45 13.57
C GLU A 206 10.14 -6.95 12.34
N PHE A 207 10.86 -7.34 11.27
CA PHE A 207 10.24 -7.86 10.05
C PHE A 207 9.50 -9.19 10.31
N ALA A 208 10.05 -10.09 11.11
CA ALA A 208 9.40 -11.34 11.48
C ALA A 208 8.14 -11.12 12.32
N ALA A 209 8.16 -10.17 13.26
CA ALA A 209 7.01 -9.83 14.11
C ALA A 209 5.81 -9.32 13.30
N LEU A 210 6.05 -8.71 12.13
CA LEU A 210 5.01 -8.27 11.21
C LEU A 210 4.35 -9.44 10.45
N GLY A 211 4.90 -10.66 10.50
CA GLY A 211 4.42 -11.82 9.73
C GLY A 211 3.01 -12.29 10.08
N SER A 212 2.47 -11.87 11.22
CA SER A 212 1.08 -12.14 11.62
C SER A 212 0.10 -11.03 11.21
N TRP A 213 0.60 -9.92 10.63
CA TRP A 213 -0.22 -8.80 10.17
C TRP A 213 -0.43 -8.88 8.67
N TYR A 214 -1.69 -8.91 8.24
CA TYR A 214 -2.08 -9.08 6.83
C TYR A 214 -2.91 -7.88 6.35
N PRO A 215 -2.27 -6.78 5.92
CA PRO A 215 -2.98 -5.68 5.27
C PRO A 215 -3.56 -6.16 3.92
N ASP A 216 -4.75 -5.66 3.57
CA ASP A 216 -5.35 -5.85 2.26
C ASP A 216 -4.73 -4.87 1.26
N MET A 217 -4.00 -5.39 0.28
CA MET A 217 -3.33 -4.61 -0.74
C MET A 217 -4.01 -4.81 -2.08
N TYR A 218 -4.60 -3.74 -2.62
CA TYR A 218 -5.21 -3.73 -3.94
C TYR A 218 -4.17 -3.21 -4.93
N VAL A 219 -3.71 -4.10 -5.81
CA VAL A 219 -2.56 -3.87 -6.69
C VAL A 219 -2.93 -4.31 -8.09
N HIS A 220 -2.74 -3.42 -9.07
CA HIS A 220 -3.01 -3.72 -10.46
C HIS A 220 -1.70 -4.02 -11.22
N PRO A 221 -1.60 -5.13 -12.00
CA PRO A 221 -0.37 -5.49 -12.72
C PRO A 221 0.08 -4.44 -13.75
N SER A 222 -0.88 -3.79 -14.42
CA SER A 222 -0.64 -2.72 -15.40
C SER A 222 -0.46 -1.32 -14.78
N ASP A 223 -0.44 -1.20 -13.45
CA ASP A 223 -0.15 0.07 -12.77
C ASP A 223 1.35 0.14 -12.43
N PRO A 224 2.14 0.99 -13.12
CA PRO A 224 3.57 1.13 -12.88
C PRO A 224 3.91 1.71 -11.49
N VAL A 225 2.93 2.27 -10.77
CA VAL A 225 3.11 2.82 -9.42
C VAL A 225 3.13 1.69 -8.39
N CYS A 226 2.19 0.74 -8.46
CA CYS A 226 2.01 -0.27 -7.42
C CYS A 226 2.44 -1.70 -7.80
N SER A 227 2.53 -2.04 -9.09
CA SER A 227 2.85 -3.39 -9.58
C SER A 227 4.17 -3.97 -9.05
N GLY A 228 5.10 -3.11 -8.61
CA GLY A 228 6.33 -3.53 -7.95
C GLY A 228 6.12 -4.37 -6.69
N PHE A 229 4.97 -4.25 -6.00
CA PHE A 229 4.64 -5.14 -4.87
C PHE A 229 4.42 -6.59 -5.31
N LEU A 230 3.80 -6.83 -6.47
CA LEU A 230 3.59 -8.20 -6.99
C LEU A 230 4.93 -8.88 -7.24
N GLU A 231 5.85 -8.12 -7.83
CA GLU A 231 7.20 -8.58 -8.09
C GLU A 231 7.99 -8.82 -6.79
N HIS A 232 7.91 -7.89 -5.83
CA HIS A 232 8.53 -8.03 -4.52
C HIS A 232 8.13 -9.36 -3.86
N PHE A 233 6.83 -9.62 -3.74
CA PHE A 233 6.34 -10.85 -3.13
C PHE A 233 6.73 -12.11 -3.92
N LYS A 234 6.62 -12.08 -5.25
CA LYS A 234 7.03 -13.20 -6.11
C LYS A 234 8.50 -13.55 -5.95
N ASN A 235 9.37 -12.54 -6.04
CA ASN A 235 10.81 -12.73 -5.98
C ASN A 235 11.22 -13.31 -4.62
N TYR A 236 10.72 -12.75 -3.52
CA TYR A 236 11.10 -13.25 -2.20
C TYR A 236 10.51 -14.63 -1.89
N GLN A 237 9.30 -14.97 -2.36
CA GLN A 237 8.80 -16.34 -2.24
C GLN A 237 9.69 -17.36 -2.95
N TYR A 238 10.14 -17.05 -4.17
CA TYR A 238 11.09 -17.90 -4.90
C TYR A 238 12.43 -18.03 -4.16
N MET A 239 12.95 -16.92 -3.62
CA MET A 239 14.25 -16.89 -2.97
C MET A 239 14.26 -17.37 -1.51
N LEU A 240 13.10 -17.63 -0.88
CA LEU A 240 13.02 -18.20 0.48
C LEU A 240 13.64 -19.61 0.58
N GLN A 241 13.89 -20.26 -0.55
CA GLN A 241 14.69 -21.50 -0.63
C GLN A 241 16.17 -21.26 -0.28
N GLY A 242 16.66 -20.01 -0.34
CA GLY A 242 18.04 -19.63 -0.04
C GLY A 242 18.20 -18.83 1.26
N LYS A 243 19.38 -18.94 1.89
CA LYS A 243 19.71 -18.22 3.14
C LYS A 243 19.76 -16.69 2.99
N TYR A 244 20.01 -16.19 1.79
CA TYR A 244 20.28 -14.76 1.54
C TYR A 244 19.01 -13.90 1.47
N ALA A 245 17.86 -14.48 1.12
CA ALA A 245 16.60 -13.73 1.04
C ALA A 245 16.23 -13.09 2.39
N ARG A 246 16.38 -13.84 3.49
CA ARG A 246 16.08 -13.37 4.85
C ARG A 246 16.89 -12.15 5.27
N LEU A 247 18.15 -12.08 4.84
CA LEU A 247 19.03 -10.94 5.11
C LEU A 247 18.67 -9.72 4.25
N ALA A 248 18.16 -9.92 3.03
CA ALA A 248 17.86 -8.83 2.10
C ALA A 248 16.46 -8.22 2.30
N MET A 249 15.47 -9.01 2.73
CA MET A 249 14.06 -8.60 2.86
C MET A 249 13.82 -7.37 3.75
N PRO A 250 14.44 -7.24 4.95
CA PRO A 250 14.17 -6.11 5.84
C PRO A 250 14.77 -4.78 5.36
N HIS A 251 15.52 -4.77 4.27
CA HIS A 251 16.24 -3.62 3.76
C HIS A 251 15.66 -3.15 2.44
N GLU A 252 15.70 -1.85 2.15
CA GLU A 252 15.10 -1.26 0.94
C GLU A 252 15.91 -1.58 -0.33
N SER A 253 17.16 -1.12 -0.38
CA SER A 253 18.01 -1.20 -1.57
C SER A 253 19.50 -1.23 -1.21
N ILE A 254 20.36 -1.63 -2.15
CA ILE A 254 21.82 -1.57 -2.01
C ILE A 254 22.29 -0.14 -1.70
N ARG A 255 21.71 0.88 -2.38
CA ARG A 255 22.04 2.28 -2.13
C ARG A 255 21.70 2.70 -0.70
N GLY A 256 20.55 2.29 -0.18
CA GLY A 256 20.16 2.57 1.20
C GLY A 256 21.16 2.00 2.22
N VAL A 257 21.66 0.79 1.95
CA VAL A 257 22.68 0.12 2.77
C VAL A 257 24.03 0.85 2.68
N LEU A 258 24.50 1.16 1.46
CA LEU A 258 25.78 1.85 1.24
C LEU A 258 25.81 3.26 1.83
N CYS A 259 24.73 4.03 1.67
CA CYS A 259 24.66 5.40 2.14
C CYS A 259 24.33 5.50 3.64
N SER A 260 24.27 4.38 4.37
CA SER A 260 23.88 4.34 5.79
C SER A 260 22.58 5.11 6.05
N SER A 261 21.61 4.99 5.14
CA SER A 261 20.33 5.67 5.31
C SER A 261 19.72 5.22 6.63
N LYS A 262 19.56 6.15 7.57
CA LYS A 262 18.90 5.88 8.86
C LYS A 262 17.38 5.66 8.70
N ALA A 263 16.83 5.82 7.50
CA ALA A 263 15.43 5.63 7.22
C ALA A 263 15.07 4.14 7.27
N LYS A 264 14.20 3.76 8.20
CA LYS A 264 13.61 2.42 8.23
C LYS A 264 12.64 2.27 7.03
N PRO A 265 12.63 1.13 6.35
CA PRO A 265 11.81 0.95 5.17
C PRO A 265 10.35 0.61 5.53
N HIS A 266 9.56 1.63 5.81
CA HIS A 266 8.19 1.49 6.34
C HIS A 266 7.17 0.93 5.33
N HIS A 267 7.55 0.78 4.06
CA HIS A 267 6.70 0.16 3.05
C HIS A 267 6.98 -1.34 2.85
N LEU A 268 8.05 -1.88 3.46
CA LEU A 268 8.36 -3.31 3.39
C LEU A 268 7.61 -4.07 4.49
N ILE A 269 6.88 -5.10 4.06
CA ILE A 269 6.09 -5.96 4.92
C ILE A 269 6.31 -7.43 4.53
N PRO A 270 6.31 -8.36 5.49
CA PRO A 270 6.47 -9.78 5.22
C PRO A 270 5.20 -10.45 4.67
N SER A 271 4.03 -9.88 4.93
CA SER A 271 2.75 -10.55 4.68
C SER A 271 1.70 -9.58 4.19
N ALA A 272 0.80 -10.06 3.33
CA ALA A 272 -0.31 -9.28 2.78
C ALA A 272 -1.43 -10.20 2.25
N ARG A 273 -2.64 -9.67 2.20
CA ARG A 273 -3.72 -10.18 1.33
C ARG A 273 -3.68 -9.37 0.04
N LEU A 274 -3.15 -9.94 -1.02
CA LEU A 274 -3.07 -9.30 -2.33
C LEU A 274 -4.40 -9.46 -3.06
N HIS A 275 -4.96 -8.35 -3.49
CA HIS A 275 -6.17 -8.25 -4.29
C HIS A 275 -5.77 -7.79 -5.69
N VAL A 276 -5.89 -8.69 -6.67
CA VAL A 276 -5.48 -8.47 -8.07
C VAL A 276 -6.70 -8.70 -8.97
N PRO A 277 -6.98 -7.89 -10.00
CA PRO A 277 -8.07 -8.14 -10.93
C PRO A 277 -7.93 -9.52 -11.60
N ALA A 278 -9.04 -10.22 -11.80
CA ALA A 278 -9.05 -11.61 -12.31
C ALA A 278 -8.86 -11.70 -13.83
N ASP A 279 -9.55 -10.84 -14.57
CA ASP A 279 -9.39 -10.65 -16.00
C ASP A 279 -8.02 -9.99 -16.18
N GLU A 280 -7.23 -10.33 -17.22
CA GLU A 280 -5.80 -9.99 -17.40
C GLU A 280 -5.41 -8.50 -17.43
N GLY A 281 -6.07 -7.61 -16.69
CA GLY A 281 -5.58 -6.28 -16.40
C GLY A 281 -5.45 -5.44 -17.67
N LYS A 282 -6.32 -5.62 -18.66
CA LYS A 282 -6.48 -4.61 -19.73
C LYS A 282 -7.28 -3.43 -19.19
N ALA A 283 -6.73 -2.79 -18.16
CA ALA A 283 -6.98 -1.37 -17.96
C ALA A 283 -6.66 -0.67 -19.28
N ALA A 284 -7.55 0.19 -19.76
CA ALA A 284 -7.37 0.89 -21.03
C ALA A 284 -6.09 1.75 -21.04
N SER A 285 -5.61 2.15 -19.86
CA SER A 285 -4.34 2.84 -19.67
C SER A 285 -3.74 2.55 -18.29
N ALA A 286 -2.46 2.88 -18.10
CA ALA A 286 -1.82 2.89 -16.78
C ALA A 286 -2.53 3.82 -15.78
N ARG A 287 -3.18 4.89 -16.26
CA ARG A 287 -3.98 5.80 -15.43
C ARG A 287 -5.25 5.13 -14.93
N ASP A 288 -5.91 4.35 -15.77
CA ASP A 288 -7.09 3.57 -15.36
C ASP A 288 -6.70 2.45 -14.39
N ALA A 289 -5.55 1.81 -14.63
CA ALA A 289 -4.94 0.84 -13.73
C ALA A 289 -4.54 1.44 -12.39
N HIS A 290 -4.22 2.73 -12.32
CA HIS A 290 -3.96 3.42 -11.06
C HIS A 290 -5.24 3.99 -10.43
N SER A 291 -6.32 4.18 -11.18
CA SER A 291 -7.53 4.85 -10.71
C SER A 291 -8.22 4.06 -9.60
N LEU A 292 -8.68 4.76 -8.57
CA LEU A 292 -9.46 4.15 -7.50
C LEU A 292 -10.81 3.58 -7.98
N THR A 293 -11.31 4.05 -9.13
CA THR A 293 -12.59 3.66 -9.74
C THR A 293 -12.71 2.15 -9.99
N GLN A 294 -11.62 1.49 -10.34
CA GLN A 294 -11.61 0.06 -10.62
C GLN A 294 -11.96 -0.78 -9.37
N TRP A 295 -11.77 -0.24 -8.16
CA TRP A 295 -11.90 -0.98 -6.91
C TRP A 295 -13.30 -0.92 -6.30
N TRP A 296 -14.12 0.07 -6.70
CA TRP A 296 -15.52 0.18 -6.27
C TRP A 296 -16.56 -0.18 -7.31
N SER A 297 -16.17 -0.53 -8.54
CA SER A 297 -17.14 -0.96 -9.56
C SER A 297 -17.73 -2.33 -9.24
N ASP A 298 -19.04 -2.49 -9.45
CA ASP A 298 -19.80 -3.71 -9.11
C ASP A 298 -19.37 -4.94 -9.94
N GLY A 299 -18.76 -4.73 -11.11
CA GLY A 299 -18.24 -5.79 -11.97
C GLY A 299 -16.80 -6.22 -11.69
N ALA A 300 -16.11 -5.61 -10.71
CA ALA A 300 -14.69 -5.91 -10.48
C ALA A 300 -14.49 -7.31 -9.85
N VAL A 301 -14.17 -8.28 -10.70
CA VAL A 301 -13.71 -9.61 -10.30
C VAL A 301 -12.27 -9.50 -9.83
N VAL A 302 -12.02 -9.87 -8.57
CA VAL A 302 -10.71 -9.75 -7.93
C VAL A 302 -10.31 -11.08 -7.34
N GLN A 303 -9.15 -11.56 -7.74
CA GLN A 303 -8.46 -12.70 -7.15
C GLN A 303 -7.77 -12.25 -5.86
N VAL A 304 -7.88 -13.09 -4.82
CA VAL A 304 -7.25 -12.85 -3.52
C VAL A 304 -6.16 -13.88 -3.31
N GLN A 305 -4.94 -13.42 -3.04
CA GLN A 305 -3.78 -14.27 -2.78
C GLN A 305 -3.19 -13.90 -1.42
N PHE A 306 -2.90 -14.91 -0.61
CA PHE A 306 -2.27 -14.73 0.69
C PHE A 306 -0.77 -14.94 0.55
N VAL A 307 0.01 -13.94 0.97
CA VAL A 307 1.47 -14.03 0.96
C VAL A 307 1.99 -13.85 2.37
N ASN A 308 2.92 -14.71 2.77
CA ASN A 308 3.69 -14.57 3.99
C ASN A 308 5.13 -15.04 3.75
N LEU A 309 6.08 -14.12 3.91
CA LEU A 309 7.51 -14.34 3.69
C LEU A 309 8.25 -14.81 4.95
N THR A 310 7.55 -15.00 6.07
CA THR A 310 8.14 -15.42 7.36
C THR A 310 7.96 -16.91 7.67
N GLY A 311 7.07 -17.60 6.96
CA GLY A 311 6.80 -19.03 7.16
C GLY A 311 7.95 -19.95 6.76
N GLN A 312 8.09 -21.09 7.45
CA GLN A 312 8.96 -22.21 7.05
C GLN A 312 8.23 -23.34 6.33
N GLU A 313 6.90 -23.29 6.21
CA GLU A 313 6.10 -24.37 5.63
C GLU A 313 5.71 -24.10 4.17
N HIS A 314 5.82 -25.17 3.38
CA HIS A 314 5.45 -25.38 2.00
C HIS A 314 4.54 -24.31 1.35
N LEU A 315 5.13 -23.56 0.40
CA LEU A 315 4.39 -22.83 -0.63
C LEU A 315 3.79 -23.86 -1.61
N ASP A 316 2.71 -24.55 -1.22
CA ASP A 316 2.07 -25.55 -2.09
C ASP A 316 1.46 -24.95 -3.37
N HIS A 317 1.34 -23.62 -3.44
CA HIS A 317 0.98 -22.90 -4.65
C HIS A 317 1.91 -21.71 -4.86
N PRO A 318 2.92 -21.79 -5.76
CA PRO A 318 3.69 -20.61 -6.16
C PRO A 318 2.72 -19.54 -6.71
N LEU A 319 3.02 -18.26 -6.46
CA LEU A 319 2.28 -17.11 -7.01
C LEU A 319 2.09 -17.29 -8.53
N GLN A 320 0.94 -17.79 -8.94
CA GLN A 320 0.48 -17.75 -10.33
C GLN A 320 0.00 -16.32 -10.59
N ILE A 321 0.96 -15.44 -10.83
CA ILE A 321 0.66 -14.13 -11.40
C ILE A 321 0.44 -14.39 -12.89
N PRO A 322 -0.76 -14.12 -13.45
CA PRO A 322 -0.96 -14.13 -14.89
C PRO A 322 -0.12 -12.99 -15.46
N PHE A 323 1.12 -13.30 -15.82
CA PHE A 323 1.90 -12.42 -16.67
C PHE A 323 1.29 -12.58 -18.06
N GLY A 324 0.60 -11.55 -18.53
CA GLY A 324 0.22 -11.45 -19.93
C GLY A 324 1.47 -11.67 -20.78
N GLY A 325 1.55 -12.84 -21.40
CA GLY A 325 2.37 -13.01 -22.58
C GLY A 325 1.81 -12.03 -23.60
N ILE A 326 2.64 -11.10 -24.07
CA ILE A 326 2.33 -10.38 -25.29
C ILE A 326 2.24 -11.47 -26.37
N SER A 327 1.01 -11.85 -26.76
CA SER A 327 0.82 -12.67 -27.94
C SER A 327 1.21 -11.80 -29.13
N TYR A 328 2.39 -12.04 -29.66
CA TYR A 328 2.67 -11.65 -31.03
C TYR A 328 1.92 -12.65 -31.91
N GLU A 329 0.73 -12.27 -32.37
CA GLU A 329 0.20 -12.86 -33.60
C GLU A 329 1.26 -12.60 -34.68
N ALA A 330 1.83 -13.69 -35.19
CA ALA A 330 2.69 -13.64 -36.36
C ALA A 330 1.84 -13.13 -37.53
N MET A 331 2.03 -11.87 -37.92
CA MET A 331 1.64 -11.43 -39.25
C MET A 331 2.62 -12.07 -40.23
N VAL A 332 2.08 -13.01 -41.02
CA VAL A 332 2.68 -13.58 -42.24
C VAL A 332 2.89 -12.48 -43.27
#